data_AF-A3P9R9-F1
#
_entry.id   AF-A3P9R9-F1
#
_cell.length_a   1.000
_cell.length_b   1.000
_cell.length_c   1.000
_cell.angle_alpha   90.00
_cell.angle_beta   90.00
_cell.angle_gamma   90.00
#
_symmetry.space_group_name_H-M   'P 1'
#
loop_
_entity.id
_entity.type
_entity.pdbx_description
1 polymer ?
#
loop_
_entity_poly.entity_id
_entity_poly.type
_entity_poly.pdbx_seq_one_letter_code
_entity_poly.pdbx_strand_id
1 'polypeptide(L)' 'MYEYGGYEIRVWASRNERGAWVSDVEIYRDGRRVLAAVPETVSPEWGTEEECVRDAIGQGRDLIDRGDVARCRP' A
#
# COMPACT_ATOMS: atom_id res chain seq x y z
N MET A 1 -8.48 -1.87 -6.24
CA MET A 1 -7.37 -1.85 -7.22
C MET A 1 -7.38 -0.49 -7.89
N TYR A 2 -6.24 0.17 -7.95
CA TYR A 2 -6.10 1.54 -8.48
C TYR A 2 -4.87 1.62 -9.38
N GLU A 3 -5.01 2.21 -10.55
CA GLU A 3 -3.89 2.45 -11.47
C GLU A 3 -3.35 3.87 -11.30
N TYR A 4 -2.02 4.00 -11.23
CA TYR A 4 -1.34 5.29 -11.09
C TYR A 4 0.04 5.25 -11.76
N GLY A 5 0.28 6.10 -12.77
CA GLY A 5 1.60 6.23 -13.40
C GLY A 5 2.17 4.96 -14.04
N GLY A 6 1.32 4.01 -14.47
CA GLY A 6 1.75 2.70 -14.97
C GLY A 6 2.03 1.65 -13.88
N TYR A 7 1.67 1.96 -12.65
CA TYR A 7 1.66 1.03 -11.52
C TYR A 7 0.22 0.66 -11.14
N GLU A 8 0.04 -0.55 -10.67
CA GLU A 8 -1.21 -1.06 -10.11
C GLU A 8 -1.05 -1.17 -8.59
N ILE A 9 -1.85 -0.41 -7.86
CA ILE A 9 -1.89 -0.39 -6.40
C ILE A 9 -3.07 -1.26 -5.96
N ARG A 10 -2.77 -2.32 -5.23
CA ARG A 10 -3.74 -3.18 -4.57
C ARG A 10 -3.70 -2.88 -3.08
N VAL A 11 -4.87 -2.63 -2.52
CA VAL A 11 -5.04 -2.28 -1.11
C VAL A 11 -6.08 -3.21 -0.53
N TRP A 12 -5.77 -3.74 0.64
CA TRP A 12 -6.69 -4.50 1.47
C TRP A 12 -6.74 -3.87 2.85
N ALA A 13 -7.93 -3.77 3.41
CA ALA A 13 -8.11 -3.42 4.80
C ALA A 13 -8.50 -4.69 5.56
N SER A 14 -7.78 -4.97 6.63
CA SER A 14 -8.04 -6.11 7.51
C SER A 14 -8.13 -5.61 8.95
N ARG A 15 -8.86 -6.33 9.81
CA ARG A 15 -8.83 -6.05 11.25
C ARG A 15 -7.73 -6.85 11.92
N ASN A 16 -6.93 -6.19 12.75
CA ASN A 16 -5.93 -6.84 13.58
C ASN A 16 -6.58 -7.50 14.82
N GLU A 17 -5.79 -8.25 15.59
CA GLU A 17 -6.26 -8.94 16.81
C GLU A 17 -6.79 -7.99 17.90
N ARG A 18 -6.47 -6.70 17.81
CA ARG A 18 -6.94 -5.64 18.72
C ARG A 18 -8.25 -5.00 18.27
N GLY A 19 -8.81 -5.45 17.13
CA GLY A 19 -10.03 -4.93 16.54
C GLY A 19 -9.86 -3.64 15.74
N ALA A 20 -8.63 -3.17 15.55
CA ALA A 20 -8.32 -2.00 14.74
C ALA A 20 -8.16 -2.35 13.27
N TRP A 21 -8.46 -1.39 12.39
CA TRP A 21 -8.24 -1.53 10.95
C TRP A 21 -6.77 -1.28 10.61
N VAL A 22 -6.18 -2.21 9.87
CA VAL A 22 -4.84 -2.12 9.29
C VAL A 22 -4.95 -2.26 7.77
N SER A 23 -4.05 -1.59 7.03
CA SER A 23 -3.97 -1.68 5.58
C SER A 23 -2.76 -2.49 5.14
N ASP A 24 -2.98 -3.36 4.17
CA ASP A 24 -1.95 -4.01 3.38
C ASP A 24 -1.94 -3.37 2.00
N VAL A 25 -0.76 -2.95 1.54
CA VAL A 25 -0.57 -2.36 0.22
C VAL A 25 0.44 -3.19 -0.57
N GLU A 26 0.01 -3.66 -1.73
CA GLU A 26 0.91 -4.24 -2.73
C GLU A 26 0.89 -3.37 -3.99
N ILE A 27 2.07 -3.02 -4.48
CA ILE A 27 2.23 -2.26 -5.71
C ILE A 27 2.80 -3.22 -6.77
N TYR A 28 2.26 -3.14 -7.98
CA TYR A 28 2.67 -3.91 -9.13
C TYR A 28 3.04 -2.98 -10.28
N ARG A 29 3.93 -3.44 -11.14
CA ARG A 29 4.26 -2.79 -12.42
C ARG A 29 4.44 -3.86 -13.48
N ASP A 30 3.74 -3.74 -14.60
CA ASP A 30 3.79 -4.72 -15.70
C ASP A 30 3.54 -6.17 -15.23
N GLY A 31 2.61 -6.35 -14.28
CA GLY A 31 2.29 -7.65 -13.68
C GLY A 31 3.32 -8.19 -12.68
N ARG A 32 4.40 -7.46 -12.41
CA ARG A 32 5.41 -7.83 -11.40
C ARG A 32 5.21 -7.04 -10.12
N ARG A 33 5.17 -7.73 -8.98
CA ARG A 33 5.15 -7.08 -7.67
C ARG A 33 6.44 -6.30 -7.48
N VAL A 34 6.32 -5.01 -7.18
CA VAL A 34 7.44 -4.17 -6.74
C VAL A 34 7.43 -4.14 -5.21
N LEU A 35 8.57 -4.43 -4.60
CA LEU A 35 8.74 -4.29 -3.16
C LEU A 35 8.83 -2.80 -2.88
N ALA A 36 7.77 -2.24 -2.32
CA ALA A 36 7.87 -0.91 -1.73
C ALA A 36 8.83 -1.00 -0.55
N ALA A 37 9.89 -0.19 -0.54
CA ALA A 37 10.84 -0.11 0.56
C ALA A 37 10.26 0.63 1.77
N VAL A 38 8.95 0.49 2.00
CA VAL A 38 8.34 1.06 3.20
C VAL A 38 8.91 0.26 4.35
N PRO A 39 9.57 0.90 5.33
CA PRO A 39 9.82 0.24 6.60
C PRO A 39 8.49 -0.26 7.15
N GLU A 40 8.53 -1.12 8.15
CA GLU A 40 7.39 -1.47 8.99
C GLU A 40 6.84 -0.20 9.66
N THR A 41 6.24 0.71 8.89
CA THR A 41 5.38 1.76 9.38
C THR A 41 4.24 0.98 9.96
N VAL A 42 4.27 0.85 11.28
CA VAL A 42 3.13 0.42 12.09
C VAL A 42 1.95 1.15 11.49
N SER A 43 1.14 0.44 10.70
CA SER A 43 -0.09 0.97 10.15
C SER A 43 -0.84 1.53 11.35
N PRO A 44 -1.19 2.84 11.39
CA PRO A 44 -2.11 3.37 12.38
C PRO A 44 -3.30 2.44 12.69
N GLU A 45 -4.05 2.75 13.74
CA GLU A 45 -5.26 2.00 14.05
C GLU A 45 -6.44 2.84 13.59
N TRP A 46 -6.86 2.66 12.33
CA TRP A 46 -7.94 3.45 11.75
C TRP A 46 -9.27 3.04 12.38
N GLY A 47 -10.15 4.02 12.58
CA GLY A 47 -11.50 3.79 13.09
C GLY A 47 -12.43 3.15 12.05
N THR A 48 -12.14 3.34 10.76
CA THR A 48 -12.97 2.87 9.64
C THR A 48 -12.15 2.21 8.52
N GLU A 49 -12.81 1.33 7.78
CA GLU A 49 -12.22 0.68 6.60
C GLU A 49 -11.91 1.73 5.50
N GLU A 50 -12.80 2.71 5.31
CA GLU A 50 -12.69 3.71 4.26
C GLU A 50 -11.54 4.69 4.48
N GLU A 51 -11.24 5.05 5.73
CA GLU A 51 -10.05 5.85 6.03
C GLU A 51 -8.77 5.03 5.85
N CYS A 52 -8.79 3.76 6.26
CA CYS A 52 -7.68 2.83 6.10
C CYS A 52 -7.30 2.67 4.62
N VAL A 53 -8.30 2.46 3.75
CA VAL A 53 -8.10 2.32 2.30
C VAL A 53 -7.63 3.64 1.67
N ARG A 54 -8.22 4.79 2.03
CA ARG A 54 -7.83 6.09 1.45
C ARG A 54 -6.40 6.47 1.80
N ASP A 55 -5.99 6.27 3.06
CA ASP A 55 -4.64 6.56 3.50
C ASP A 55 -3.62 5.66 2.80
N ALA A 56 -3.91 4.36 2.73
CA ALA A 56 -3.09 3.38 2.03
C ALA A 56 -2.88 3.70 0.53
N ILE A 57 -3.91 4.18 -0.16
CA ILE A 57 -3.79 4.64 -1.56
C ILE A 57 -2.89 5.89 -1.64
N GLY A 58 -3.04 6.83 -0.71
CA GLY A 58 -2.21 8.02 -0.62
C GLY A 58 -0.73 7.68 -0.43
N GLN A 59 -0.43 6.80 0.53
CA GLN A 59 0.92 6.28 0.76
C GLN A 59 1.48 5.56 -0.48
N GLY A 60 0.67 4.72 -1.13
CA GLY A 60 1.07 4.03 -2.36
C GLY A 60 1.47 4.98 -3.48
N ARG A 61 0.75 6.10 -3.63
CA ARG A 61 1.09 7.15 -4.62
C ARG A 61 2.37 7.89 -4.25
N ASP A 62 2.50 8.29 -2.99
CA ASP A 62 3.70 8.99 -2.48
C ASP A 62 4.97 8.14 -2.66
N LEU A 63 4.89 6.81 -2.45
CA LEU A 63 6.00 5.88 -2.72
C LEU A 63 6.38 5.81 -4.21
N ILE A 64 5.38 5.84 -5.09
CA ILE A 64 5.60 5.87 -6.55
C ILE A 64 6.25 7.19 -6.96
N ASP A 65 5.75 8.32 -6.44
CA ASP A 65 6.24 9.66 -6.76
C ASP A 65 7.68 9.87 -6.27
N ARG A 66 8.03 9.32 -5.09
CA ARG A 66 9.40 9.35 -4.54
C ARG A 66 10.35 8.39 -5.23
N GLY A 67 9.83 7.41 -5.96
CA GLY A 67 10.64 6.35 -6.59
C GLY A 67 11.15 5.30 -5.60
N ASP A 68 10.55 5.22 -4.40
CA ASP A 68 10.90 4.25 -3.34
C ASP A 68 10.37 2.82 -3.63
N VAL A 69 9.75 2.63 -4.80
CA VAL A 69 9.34 1.34 -5.33
C VAL A 69 10.52 0.64 -6.02
N ALA A 70 11.23 -0.21 -5.26
CA ALA A 70 12.32 -1.01 -5.81
C ALA A 70 11.77 -2.13 -6.71
N ARG A 71 12.41 -2.34 -7.86
CA ARG A 71 12.13 -3.51 -8.70
C ARG A 71 12.63 -4.77 -7.98
N CYS A 72 11.74 -5.73 -7.70
CA CYS A 72 12.16 -7.08 -7.35
C CYS A 72 13.07 -7.60 -8.48
N ARG A 73 14.34 -7.87 -8.19
CA ARG A 73 15.20 -8.60 -9.14
C ARG A 73 14.60 -10.01 -9.34
N PRO A 74 14.54 -10.51 -10.58
CA PRO A 74 14.09 -11.87 -10.86
C PRO A 74 15.00 -12.91 -10.21
#